data_AF-A0A661B6V5-F1
#
_entry.id   AF-A0A661B6V5-F1
#
_cell.length_a   1.000
_cell.length_b   1.000
_cell.length_c   1.000
_cell.angle_alpha   90.00
_cell.angle_beta   90.00
_cell.angle_gamma   90.00
#
_symmetry.space_group_name_H-M   'P 1'
#
loop_
_entity.id
_entity.type
_entity.pdbx_description
1 polymer ?
#
loop_
_entity_poly.entity_id
_entity_poly.type
_entity_poly.pdbx_seq_one_letter_code
_entity_poly.pdbx_strand_id
1 'polypeptide(L)'
;MVTWTIAIAMLSLVMVIGAILNWGPVIQTVLSYMVLLVALAILHRIWSKTKAKRIEILEDQLNEMLEENKRLKEKAAQKAK
;
A
#
# COMPACT_ATOMS: atom_id res chain seq x y z
N MET A 1 3.90 -4.49 8.87
CA MET A 1 5.09 -3.69 8.50
C MET A 1 6.35 -4.34 9.06
N VAL A 2 6.39 -4.63 10.36
CA VAL A 2 7.53 -5.28 11.04
C VAL A 2 8.10 -6.52 10.32
N THR A 3 7.26 -7.46 9.90
CA THR A 3 7.72 -8.67 9.18
C THR A 3 8.44 -8.37 7.86
N TRP A 4 8.05 -7.31 7.17
CA TRP A 4 8.66 -6.90 5.90
C TRP A 4 9.93 -6.11 6.12
N THR A 5 9.97 -5.28 7.17
CA THR A 5 11.20 -4.61 7.60
C THR A 5 12.27 -5.64 7.98
N ILE A 6 11.89 -6.72 8.67
CA ILE A 6 12.78 -7.84 9.00
C ILE A 6 13.24 -8.57 7.74
N ALA A 7 12.34 -8.83 6.78
CA ALA A 7 12.70 -9.48 5.52
C ALA A 7 13.68 -8.63 4.68
N ILE A 8 13.48 -7.31 4.61
CA ILE A 8 14.41 -6.39 3.95
C ILE A 8 15.76 -6.37 4.67
N ALA A 9 15.76 -6.27 6.01
CA ALA A 9 16.99 -6.25 6.79
C ALA A 9 17.80 -7.54 6.62
N MET A 10 17.16 -8.71 6.63
CA MET A 10 17.82 -9.99 6.34
C MET A 10 18.36 -10.04 4.92
N LEU A 11 17.61 -9.63 3.91
CA LEU A 11 18.06 -9.65 2.51
C LEU A 11 19.27 -8.73 2.29
N SER A 12 19.24 -7.53 2.87
CA SER A 12 20.37 -6.59 2.82
C SER A 12 21.60 -7.15 3.53
N LEU A 13 21.42 -7.81 4.69
CA LEU A 13 22.52 -8.46 5.41
C LEU A 13 23.16 -9.58 4.58
N VAL A 14 22.34 -10.42 3.94
CA VAL A 14 22.82 -11.51 3.08
C VAL A 14 23.58 -10.97 1.87
N MET A 15 23.15 -9.85 1.26
CA MET A 15 23.91 -9.20 0.19
C MET A 15 25.28 -8.72 0.65
N VAL A 16 25.36 -8.08 1.82
CA VAL A 16 26.64 -7.60 2.38
C VAL A 16 27.58 -8.76 2.67
N ILE A 17 27.08 -9.84 3.27
CA ILE A 17 27.86 -11.06 3.53
C ILE A 17 28.33 -11.69 2.22
N GLY A 18 27.46 -11.78 1.21
CA GLY A 18 27.80 -12.32 -0.10
C GLY A 18 28.84 -11.49 -0.85
N ALA A 19 28.85 -10.17 -0.65
CA ALA A 19 29.89 -9.29 -1.20
C ALA A 19 31.24 -9.49 -0.49
N ILE A 20 31.24 -9.64 0.85
CA ILE A 20 32.46 -9.87 1.65
C ILE A 20 33.08 -11.23 1.34
N LEU A 21 32.25 -12.27 1.18
CA LEU A 21 32.69 -13.65 0.87
C LEU A 21 33.02 -13.86 -0.62
N ASN A 22 32.94 -12.81 -1.43
CA ASN A 22 33.17 -12.83 -2.88
C ASN A 22 32.39 -13.96 -3.58
N TRP A 23 31.09 -14.06 -3.27
CA TRP A 23 30.21 -15.05 -3.90
C TRP A 23 30.21 -14.86 -5.41
N GLY A 24 30.33 -15.97 -6.13
CA GLY A 24 30.41 -15.96 -7.58
C GLY A 24 29.26 -15.19 -8.23
N PRO A 25 29.47 -14.64 -9.43
CA PRO A 25 28.56 -13.68 -10.06
C PRO A 25 27.12 -14.19 -10.17
N VAL A 26 26.92 -15.48 -10.40
CA VAL A 26 25.60 -16.13 -10.46
C VAL A 26 24.82 -15.93 -9.16
N ILE A 27 25.47 -16.10 -8.00
CA ILE A 27 24.82 -16.00 -6.68
C ILE A 27 24.44 -14.55 -6.39
N GLN A 28 25.32 -13.60 -6.72
CA GLN A 28 25.02 -12.17 -6.61
C GLN A 28 23.83 -11.75 -7.48
N THR A 29 23.75 -12.26 -8.71
CA THR A 29 22.62 -11.99 -9.61
C THR A 29 21.31 -12.55 -9.05
N VAL A 30 21.29 -13.78 -8.55
CA VAL A 30 20.10 -14.40 -7.95
C VAL A 30 19.62 -13.61 -6.72
N LEU A 31 20.53 -13.19 -5.84
CA LEU A 31 20.19 -12.36 -4.68
C LEU A 31 19.60 -11.01 -5.08
N SER A 32 20.17 -10.38 -6.10
CA SER A 32 19.68 -9.10 -6.61
C SER A 32 18.25 -9.23 -7.14
N TYR A 33 17.92 -10.32 -7.85
CA TYR A 33 16.56 -10.62 -8.27
C TYR A 33 15.61 -10.89 -7.10
N MET A 34 16.06 -11.57 -6.04
CA MET A 34 15.25 -11.79 -4.83
C MET A 34 14.91 -10.47 -4.13
N VAL A 35 15.87 -9.56 -4.02
CA VAL A 35 15.63 -8.21 -3.46
C VAL A 35 14.58 -7.47 -4.30
N LEU A 36 14.69 -7.55 -5.63
CA LEU A 36 13.79 -6.87 -6.55
C LEU A 36 12.35 -7.41 -6.45
N LEU A 37 12.19 -8.74 -6.30
CA LEU A 37 10.89 -9.37 -6.07
C LEU A 37 10.26 -8.93 -4.74
N VAL A 38 11.06 -8.84 -3.68
CA VAL A 38 10.58 -8.35 -2.38
C VAL A 38 10.19 -6.88 -2.45
N ALA A 39 10.96 -6.05 -3.15
CA ALA A 39 10.61 -4.66 -3.38
C ALA A 39 9.28 -4.52 -4.15
N LEU A 40 9.08 -5.35 -5.19
CA LEU A 40 7.84 -5.37 -5.98
C LEU A 40 6.63 -5.79 -5.12
N ALA A 41 6.79 -6.81 -4.27
CA ALA A 41 5.74 -7.28 -3.37
C ALA A 41 5.33 -6.19 -2.36
N ILE A 42 6.30 -5.44 -1.82
CA ILE A 42 6.03 -4.30 -0.94
C ILE A 42 5.28 -3.19 -1.68
N LEU A 43 5.73 -2.85 -2.90
CA LEU A 43 5.10 -1.82 -3.71
C LEU A 43 3.64 -2.16 -4.04
N HIS A 44 3.39 -3.40 -4.48
CA HIS A 44 2.03 -3.89 -4.76
C HIS A 44 1.14 -3.80 -3.52
N ARG A 45 1.67 -4.17 -2.35
CA ARG A 45 0.91 -4.13 -1.09
C ARG A 45 0.58 -2.70 -0.65
N ILE A 46 1.54 -1.78 -0.75
CA ILE A 46 1.31 -0.36 -0.45
C ILE A 46 0.24 0.18 -1.39
N TRP A 47 0.35 -0.12 -2.69
CA TRP A 47 -0.61 0.33 -3.68
C TRP A 47 -2.03 -0.18 -3.41
N SER A 48 -2.16 -1.47 -3.08
CA SER A 48 -3.43 -2.09 -2.70
C SER A 48 -4.04 -1.42 -1.46
N LYS A 49 -3.25 -1.15 -0.42
CA LYS A 49 -3.72 -0.41 0.77
C LYS A 49 -4.15 1.02 0.46
N THR A 50 -3.40 1.73 -0.37
CA THR A 50 -3.72 3.12 -0.75
C THR A 50 -5.00 3.18 -1.58
N LYS A 51 -5.22 2.22 -2.48
CA LYS A 51 -6.49 2.11 -3.23
C LYS A 51 -7.65 1.86 -2.29
N ALA A 52 -7.52 0.92 -1.34
CA ALA A 52 -8.58 0.62 -0.37
C ALA A 52 -8.96 1.85 0.45
N LYS A 53 -7.98 2.57 1.01
CA LYS A 53 -8.23 3.81 1.76
C LYS A 53 -8.88 4.91 0.92
N ARG A 54 -8.47 5.06 -0.35
CA ARG A 54 -9.09 6.06 -1.24
C ARG A 54 -10.55 5.71 -1.54
N ILE A 55 -10.87 4.42 -1.69
CA ILE A 55 -12.24 3.97 -1.92
C ILE A 55 -13.09 4.25 -0.68
N GLU A 56 -12.59 3.91 0.51
CA GLU A 56 -13.28 4.17 1.79
C GLU A 56 -13.59 5.67 1.98
N ILE A 57 -12.62 6.54 1.69
CA ILE A 57 -12.84 8.01 1.75
C ILE A 57 -13.89 8.48 0.75
N LEU A 58 -13.87 7.94 -0.48
CA LEU A 58 -14.84 8.31 -1.50
C LEU A 58 -16.25 7.83 -1.14
N GLU A 59 -16.36 6.68 -0.48
CA GLU A 59 -17.61 6.12 0.00
C GLU A 59 -18.21 6.96 1.15
N ASP A 60 -17.37 7.38 2.10
CA ASP A 60 -17.76 8.30 3.18
C ASP A 60 -18.26 9.64 2.62
N GLN A 61 -17.53 10.23 1.66
CA GLN A 61 -17.94 11.49 1.02
C GLN A 61 -19.25 11.37 0.25
N LEU A 62 -19.49 10.22 -0.41
CA LEU A 62 -20.74 9.98 -1.11
C LEU A 62 -21.92 9.87 -0.13
N ASN A 63 -21.74 9.18 0.98
CA ASN A 63 -22.76 9.05 2.02
C ASN A 63 -23.09 10.40 2.66
N GLU A 64 -22.09 11.22 2.96
CA GLU A 64 -22.27 12.58 3.48
C GLU A 64 -23.09 13.45 2.51
N MET A 65 -22.77 13.41 1.21
CA MET A 65 -23.53 14.12 0.19
C MET A 65 -24.98 13.63 0.03
N LEU A 66 -25.22 12.33 0.16
CA LEU A 66 -26.56 11.76 0.12
C LEU A 66 -27.41 12.21 1.32
N GLU A 67 -26.81 12.24 2.50
CA GLU A 67 -27.46 12.68 3.74
C GLU A 67 -27.76 14.19 3.69
N GLU A 68 -26.83 15.00 3.18
CA GLU A 68 -27.05 16.43 2.96
C GLU A 68 -28.17 16.68 1.94
N ASN A 69 -28.21 15.93 0.84
CA ASN A 69 -29.29 16.00 -0.15
C ASN A 69 -30.66 15.69 0.47
N LYS A 70 -30.73 14.64 1.30
CA LYS A 70 -31.96 14.26 1.99
C LYS A 70 -32.44 15.37 2.93
N ARG A 71 -31.52 15.93 3.72
CA ARG A 71 -31.79 17.04 4.64
C ARG A 71 -32.23 18.32 3.91
N LEU A 72 -31.64 18.61 2.75
CA LEU A 72 -32.03 19.74 1.90
C LEU A 72 -33.41 19.54 1.29
N LYS A 73 -33.74 18.32 0.83
CA LYS A 73 -35.09 17.97 0.35
C LYS A 73 -36.15 18.13 1.44
N GLU A 74 -35.85 17.70 2.67
CA GLU A 74 -36.76 17.86 3.82
C GLU A 74 -36.98 19.34 4.16
N LYS A 75 -35.92 20.16 4.14
CA LYS A 75 -36.03 21.62 4.33
C LYS A 75 -36.81 22.32 3.22
N ALA A 76 -36.63 21.89 1.96
CA ALA A 76 -37.38 22.43 0.83
C ALA A 76 -38.87 22.08 0.92
N ALA A 77 -39.19 20.84 1.33
CA ALA A 77 -40.57 20.40 1.55
C ALA A 77 -41.25 21.13 2.72
N GLN A 78 -40.50 21.49 3.77
CA GLN A 78 -41.03 22.31 4.87
C GLN A 78 -41.25 23.77 4.48
N LYS A 79 -40.42 24.35 3.59
CA LYS A 79 -40.61 25.72 3.10
C LYS A 79 -41.75 25.87 2.07
N ALA A 80 -42.21 24.77 1.48
CA ALA A 80 -43.30 24.75 0.51
C ALA A 80 -44.69 24.53 1.16
N LYS A 81 -44.75 24.33 2.47
CA LYS A 81 -45.97 24.35 3.30
C LYS A 81 -46.09 25.68 4.01
#